data_AF-A0A314ZS37-F1
#
_entry.id   AF-A0A314ZS37-F1
#
_cell.length_a   1.000
_cell.length_b   1.000
_cell.length_c   1.000
_cell.angle_alpha   90.00
_cell.angle_beta   90.00
_cell.angle_gamma   90.00
#
_symmetry.space_group_name_H-M   'P 1'
#
loop_
_entity.id
_entity.type
_entity.pdbx_description
1 polymer ?
#
loop_
_entity_poly.entity_id
_entity_poly.type
_entity_poly.pdbx_seq_one_letter_code
_entity_poly.pdbx_strand_id
1 'polypeptide(L)'
;MNDCTVVSWTTMISIDKEDAIFLYNEMRLDGVYPNDVTFVGLIHAISIRKLVEEGEMIHGFCIKTGFLSKHDVCNSLITMYAKFESMPDSIKVFEELNCREIISWIALISGLGLETGPIIAAALLDMYAKQGSICESKRVFSETPHKSQFAWTAIISAYAGHGDNDSVIELFKEMEKEGVKPDSVTFLSILAACSRNGMVEMGRHLFHSMVKEYHIEPSPQHYSSMVDMLGRAGKLEKAEELIRENRNIWFHGFIEPLSFSWTKSILRSSSQDSKRILLTGVD
;
A
#
# COMPACT_ATOMS: atom_id res chain seq x y z
N MET A 1 3.96 29.71 -44.57
CA MET A 1 3.94 28.42 -43.86
C MET A 1 4.55 28.70 -42.50
N ASN A 2 3.73 28.70 -41.45
CA ASN A 2 4.30 28.66 -40.10
C ASN A 2 4.87 27.25 -39.95
N ASP A 3 6.17 27.12 -39.72
CA ASP A 3 6.77 25.82 -39.39
C ASP A 3 6.23 25.40 -38.01
N CYS A 4 5.07 24.73 -38.01
CA CYS A 4 4.48 24.20 -36.80
C CYS A 4 5.35 23.05 -36.29
N THR A 5 6.03 23.28 -35.17
CA THR A 5 6.80 22.27 -34.45
C THR A 5 5.87 21.21 -33.82
N VAL A 6 6.46 20.07 -33.43
CA VAL A 6 5.76 19.05 -32.63
C VAL A 6 5.08 19.65 -31.40
N VAL A 7 5.75 20.59 -30.70
CA VAL A 7 5.21 21.24 -29.49
C VAL A 7 3.95 22.05 -29.79
N SER A 8 3.94 22.81 -30.89
CA SER A 8 2.75 23.59 -31.28
C SER A 8 1.58 22.68 -31.65
N TRP A 9 1.83 21.60 -32.39
CA TRP A 9 0.81 20.62 -32.73
C TRP A 9 0.25 19.91 -31.49
N THR A 10 1.12 19.40 -30.62
CA THR A 10 0.74 18.77 -29.35
C THR A 10 -0.09 19.71 -28.48
N THR A 11 0.27 20.99 -28.42
CA THR A 11 -0.47 22.01 -27.66
C THR A 11 -1.87 22.22 -28.23
N MET A 12 -2.00 22.35 -29.56
CA MET A 12 -3.30 22.49 -30.21
C MET A 12 -4.20 21.27 -29.97
N ILE A 13 -3.67 20.05 -30.14
CA ILE A 13 -4.39 18.78 -29.90
C ILE A 13 -4.87 18.68 -28.44
N SER A 14 -4.07 19.15 -27.48
CA SER A 14 -4.42 19.05 -26.05
C SER A 14 -5.48 20.07 -25.61
N ILE A 15 -5.53 21.23 -26.28
CA ILE A 15 -6.48 22.31 -25.98
C ILE A 15 -7.80 22.09 -26.74
N ASP A 16 -7.72 21.81 -28.03
CA ASP A 16 -8.88 21.62 -28.90
C ASP A 16 -9.28 20.14 -28.97
N LYS A 17 -10.16 19.75 -28.06
CA LYS A 17 -10.62 18.36 -27.94
C LYS A 17 -11.60 17.97 -29.06
N GLU A 18 -12.27 18.93 -29.70
CA GLU A 18 -13.24 18.65 -30.76
C GLU A 18 -12.52 18.29 -32.05
N ASP A 19 -11.48 19.04 -32.38
CA ASP A 19 -10.70 18.85 -33.61
C ASP A 19 -9.41 18.03 -33.40
N ALA A 20 -9.20 17.45 -32.21
CA ALA A 20 -7.98 16.72 -31.85
C ALA A 20 -7.55 15.65 -32.87
N ILE A 21 -8.49 14.87 -33.40
CA ILE A 21 -8.20 13.83 -34.42
C ILE A 21 -7.83 14.47 -35.76
N PHE A 22 -8.53 15.53 -36.15
CA PHE A 22 -8.24 16.27 -37.37
C PHE A 22 -6.82 16.88 -37.29
N LEU A 23 -6.51 17.57 -36.20
CA LEU A 23 -5.19 18.15 -35.94
C LEU A 23 -4.08 17.09 -35.89
N TYR A 24 -4.35 15.91 -35.32
CA TYR A 24 -3.42 14.79 -35.34
C TYR A 24 -3.13 14.27 -36.75
N ASN A 25 -4.14 14.21 -37.62
CA ASN A 25 -3.96 13.79 -39.00
C ASN A 25 -3.18 14.83 -39.81
N GLU A 26 -3.49 16.12 -39.66
CA GLU A 26 -2.75 17.21 -40.30
C GLU A 26 -1.27 17.22 -39.87
N MET A 27 -1.00 17.06 -38.56
CA MET A 27 0.36 16.92 -38.02
C MET A 27 1.17 15.84 -38.75
N ARG A 28 0.54 14.70 -39.06
CA ARG A 28 1.18 13.59 -39.78
C ARG A 28 1.36 13.87 -41.27
N LEU A 29 0.41 14.58 -41.89
CA LEU A 29 0.51 14.99 -43.30
C LEU A 29 1.64 15.99 -43.51
N ASP A 30 1.87 16.87 -42.53
CA ASP A 30 2.99 17.81 -42.49
C ASP A 30 4.34 17.13 -42.14
N GLY A 31 4.35 15.80 -41.96
CA GLY A 31 5.55 15.02 -41.68
C GLY A 31 6.08 15.19 -40.25
N VAL A 32 5.30 15.77 -39.35
CA VAL A 32 5.68 15.93 -37.94
C VAL A 32 5.27 14.69 -37.16
N TYR A 33 6.24 14.05 -36.50
CA TYR A 33 5.99 12.79 -35.80
C TYR A 33 5.44 13.02 -34.37
N PRO A 34 4.36 12.30 -33.96
CA PRO A 34 3.82 12.36 -32.60
C PRO A 34 4.82 11.88 -31.54
N ASN A 35 4.78 12.49 -30.36
CA ASN A 35 5.46 12.00 -29.17
C ASN A 35 4.46 11.46 -28.14
N ASP A 36 4.97 10.99 -27.00
CA ASP A 36 4.19 10.53 -25.86
C ASP A 36 3.16 11.56 -25.38
N VAL A 37 3.56 12.83 -25.27
CA VAL A 37 2.67 13.93 -24.87
C VAL A 37 1.52 14.12 -25.87
N THR A 38 1.79 14.01 -27.19
CA THR A 38 0.75 14.04 -28.22
C THR A 38 -0.27 12.93 -28.02
N PHE A 39 0.17 11.71 -27.73
CA PHE A 39 -0.74 10.58 -27.50
C PHE A 39 -1.57 10.77 -26.23
N VAL A 40 -0.99 11.24 -25.13
CA VAL A 40 -1.74 11.52 -23.90
C VAL A 40 -2.86 12.53 -24.16
N GLY A 41 -2.56 13.65 -24.84
CA GLY A 41 -3.56 14.65 -25.19
C GLY A 41 -4.65 14.12 -26.12
N LEU A 42 -4.25 13.39 -27.17
CA LEU A 42 -5.17 12.81 -28.15
C LEU A 42 -6.10 11.75 -27.52
N ILE A 43 -5.54 10.83 -26.73
CA ILE A 43 -6.29 9.79 -26.02
C ILE A 43 -7.28 10.41 -25.04
N HIS A 44 -6.91 11.50 -24.35
CA HIS A 44 -7.82 12.22 -23.47
C HIS A 44 -9.02 12.82 -24.22
N ALA A 45 -8.79 13.45 -25.38
CA ALA A 45 -9.85 13.98 -26.23
C ALA A 45 -10.80 12.87 -26.71
N ILE A 46 -10.25 11.76 -27.22
CA ILE A 46 -10.99 10.56 -27.65
C ILE A 46 -11.81 9.98 -26.49
N SER A 47 -11.20 9.88 -25.30
CA SER A 47 -11.83 9.36 -24.08
C SER A 47 -13.04 10.19 -23.65
N ILE A 48 -12.93 11.53 -23.64
CA ILE A 48 -14.06 12.42 -23.26
C ILE A 48 -15.20 12.31 -24.26
N ARG A 49 -14.90 12.15 -25.55
CA ARG A 49 -15.89 12.12 -26.63
C ARG A 49 -16.45 10.71 -26.89
N LYS A 50 -16.00 9.70 -26.14
CA LYS A 50 -16.39 8.28 -26.32
C LYS A 50 -16.20 7.78 -27.76
N LEU A 51 -15.09 8.17 -28.40
CA LEU A 51 -14.73 7.76 -29.76
C LEU A 51 -14.03 6.40 -29.75
N VAL A 52 -14.82 5.32 -29.68
CA VAL A 52 -14.31 3.96 -29.43
C VAL A 52 -13.41 3.45 -30.56
N GLU A 53 -13.87 3.57 -31.81
CA GLU A 53 -13.14 3.07 -32.98
C GLU A 53 -11.79 3.79 -33.14
N GLU A 54 -11.77 5.12 -32.97
CA GLU A 54 -10.55 5.92 -33.02
C GLU A 54 -9.60 5.59 -31.87
N GLY A 55 -10.13 5.36 -30.66
CA GLY A 55 -9.33 4.94 -29.52
C GLY A 55 -8.63 3.60 -29.76
N GLU A 56 -9.32 2.62 -30.33
CA GLU A 56 -8.74 1.32 -30.70
C GLU A 56 -7.69 1.45 -31.81
N MET A 57 -7.94 2.29 -32.82
CA MET A 57 -6.97 2.57 -33.88
C MET A 57 -5.68 3.20 -33.32
N ILE A 58 -5.82 4.18 -32.42
CA ILE A 58 -4.67 4.84 -31.77
C ILE A 58 -3.93 3.87 -30.85
N HIS A 59 -4.63 3.03 -30.10
CA HIS A 59 -3.99 1.98 -29.30
C HIS A 59 -3.19 1.01 -30.19
N GLY A 60 -3.77 0.53 -31.30
CA GLY A 60 -3.09 -0.31 -32.28
C GLY A 60 -1.85 0.37 -32.88
N PHE A 61 -1.90 1.68 -33.11
CA PHE A 61 -0.73 2.46 -33.53
C PHE A 61 0.35 2.51 -32.46
N CYS A 62 -0.01 2.75 -31.20
CA CYS A 62 0.92 2.78 -30.06
C CYS A 62 1.64 1.44 -29.87
N ILE A 63 0.95 0.31 -30.08
CA ILE A 63 1.55 -1.03 -30.08
C ILE A 63 2.63 -1.12 -31.17
N LYS A 64 2.28 -0.78 -32.43
CA LYS A 64 3.19 -0.90 -33.58
C LYS A 64 4.43 -0.02 -33.48
N THR A 65 4.32 1.10 -32.77
CA THR A 65 5.38 2.12 -32.67
C THR A 65 6.12 2.09 -31.33
N GLY A 66 5.73 1.21 -30.40
CA GLY A 66 6.43 1.00 -29.13
C GLY A 66 6.09 1.99 -28.02
N PHE A 67 5.04 2.80 -28.18
CA PHE A 67 4.61 3.75 -27.14
C PHE A 67 3.98 3.05 -25.92
N LEU A 68 3.66 1.76 -25.99
CA LEU A 68 3.27 0.99 -24.80
C LEU A 68 4.41 0.81 -23.77
N SER A 69 5.65 1.14 -24.14
CA SER A 69 6.76 1.26 -23.17
C SER A 69 6.67 2.52 -22.31
N LYS A 70 5.82 3.48 -22.67
CA LYS A 70 5.66 4.77 -21.97
C LYS A 70 4.49 4.70 -21.01
N HIS A 71 4.78 4.81 -19.71
CA HIS A 71 3.78 4.70 -18.64
C HIS A 71 2.61 5.69 -18.80
N ASP A 72 2.87 6.95 -19.18
CA ASP A 72 1.84 7.97 -19.34
C ASP A 72 0.83 7.63 -20.45
N VAL A 73 1.30 7.05 -21.55
CA VAL A 73 0.45 6.62 -22.67
C VAL A 73 -0.42 5.43 -22.22
N CYS A 74 0.18 4.43 -21.57
CA CYS A 74 -0.57 3.28 -21.05
C CYS A 74 -1.60 3.67 -19.99
N ASN A 75 -1.26 4.55 -19.06
CA ASN A 75 -2.19 5.05 -18.04
C ASN A 75 -3.38 5.80 -18.69
N SER A 76 -3.11 6.56 -19.75
CA SER A 76 -4.14 7.23 -20.54
C SER A 76 -5.04 6.22 -21.27
N LEU A 77 -4.48 5.13 -21.81
CA LEU A 77 -5.22 4.04 -22.45
C LEU A 77 -6.10 3.25 -21.46
N ILE A 78 -5.58 2.92 -20.27
CA ILE A 78 -6.33 2.25 -19.19
C ILE A 78 -7.57 3.09 -18.85
N THR A 79 -7.38 4.40 -18.66
CA THR A 79 -8.45 5.37 -18.37
C THR A 79 -9.44 5.49 -19.53
N MET A 80 -8.95 5.46 -20.77
CA MET A 80 -9.79 5.51 -21.97
C MET A 80 -10.71 4.29 -22.05
N TYR A 81 -10.16 3.07 -21.96
CA TYR A 81 -10.93 1.83 -22.01
C TYR A 81 -11.93 1.70 -20.86
N ALA A 82 -11.53 2.16 -19.67
CA ALA A 82 -12.43 2.30 -18.54
C ALA A 82 -13.65 3.18 -18.86
N LYS A 83 -13.46 4.36 -19.47
CA LYS A 83 -14.58 5.23 -19.88
C LYS A 83 -15.39 4.69 -21.06
N PHE A 84 -14.80 3.81 -21.87
CA PHE A 84 -15.50 3.07 -22.91
C PHE A 84 -16.27 1.87 -22.36
N GLU A 85 -16.25 1.66 -21.04
CA GLU A 85 -16.91 0.55 -20.36
C GLU A 85 -16.34 -0.83 -20.79
N SER A 86 -15.15 -0.85 -21.41
CA SER A 86 -14.40 -2.07 -21.70
C SER A 86 -13.34 -2.32 -20.63
N MET A 87 -13.80 -2.89 -19.52
CA MET A 87 -12.90 -3.30 -18.43
C MET A 87 -11.89 -4.38 -18.85
N PRO A 88 -12.24 -5.39 -19.68
CA PRO A 88 -11.27 -6.40 -20.13
C PRO A 88 -10.06 -5.80 -20.87
N ASP A 89 -10.29 -4.83 -21.75
CA ASP A 89 -9.20 -4.17 -22.48
C ASP A 89 -8.37 -3.27 -21.56
N SER A 90 -9.01 -2.59 -20.61
CA SER A 90 -8.32 -1.82 -19.56
C SER A 90 -7.37 -2.69 -18.74
N ILE A 91 -7.82 -3.89 -18.32
CA ILE A 91 -7.00 -4.87 -17.59
C ILE A 91 -5.86 -5.39 -18.48
N LYS A 92 -6.12 -5.67 -19.75
CA LYS A 92 -5.08 -6.15 -20.67
C LYS A 92 -3.94 -5.15 -20.83
N VAL A 93 -4.26 -3.87 -21.06
CA VAL A 93 -3.24 -2.79 -21.12
C VAL A 93 -2.48 -2.69 -19.80
N PHE A 94 -3.17 -2.84 -18.68
CA PHE A 94 -2.56 -2.84 -17.36
C PHE A 94 -1.63 -4.04 -17.11
N GLU A 95 -1.98 -5.23 -17.63
CA GLU A 95 -1.17 -6.44 -17.50
C GLU A 95 0.12 -6.38 -18.32
N GLU A 96 0.08 -5.69 -19.47
CA GLU A 96 1.22 -5.47 -20.38
C GLU A 96 2.25 -4.45 -19.86
N LEU A 97 1.96 -3.74 -18.76
CA LEU A 97 2.92 -2.82 -18.13
C LEU A 97 4.11 -3.56 -17.52
N ASN A 98 5.32 -3.26 -18.00
CA ASN A 98 6.59 -3.77 -17.44
C ASN A 98 6.77 -3.39 -15.97
N CYS A 99 6.30 -2.20 -15.58
CA CYS A 99 6.26 -1.71 -14.21
C CYS A 99 4.91 -1.00 -14.00
N ARG A 100 4.16 -1.44 -12.99
CA ARG A 100 2.85 -0.88 -12.63
C ARG A 100 3.06 0.17 -11.55
N GLU A 101 2.77 1.42 -11.87
CA GLU A 101 2.89 2.53 -10.94
C GLU A 101 1.54 2.84 -10.30
N ILE A 102 1.53 3.69 -9.25
CA ILE A 102 0.30 4.16 -8.62
C ILE A 102 -0.72 4.70 -9.63
N ILE A 103 -0.28 5.48 -10.61
CA ILE A 103 -1.15 6.08 -11.62
C ILE A 103 -1.86 4.98 -12.43
N SER A 104 -1.18 3.87 -12.75
CA SER A 104 -1.75 2.72 -13.47
C SER A 104 -2.85 2.03 -12.67
N TRP A 105 -2.62 1.82 -11.38
CA TRP A 105 -3.62 1.22 -10.50
C TRP A 105 -4.80 2.15 -10.21
N ILE A 106 -4.54 3.46 -9.98
CA ILE A 106 -5.60 4.46 -9.84
C ILE A 106 -6.47 4.51 -11.09
N ALA A 107 -5.85 4.51 -12.28
CA ALA A 107 -6.58 4.49 -13.54
C ALA A 107 -7.47 3.25 -13.67
N LEU A 108 -6.94 2.06 -13.36
CA LEU A 108 -7.69 0.81 -13.42
C LEU A 108 -8.86 0.79 -12.43
N ILE A 109 -8.61 1.20 -11.19
CA ILE A 109 -9.60 1.16 -10.11
C ILE A 109 -10.69 2.23 -10.31
N SER A 110 -10.32 3.42 -10.79
CA SER A 110 -11.29 4.45 -11.17
C SER A 110 -12.22 3.93 -12.27
N GLY A 111 -11.70 3.11 -13.19
CA GLY A 111 -12.49 2.47 -14.23
C GLY A 111 -13.48 1.42 -13.76
N LEU A 112 -13.24 0.81 -12.60
CA LEU A 112 -14.20 -0.12 -11.96
C LEU A 112 -15.37 0.61 -11.28
N GLY A 113 -15.44 1.95 -11.36
CA GLY A 113 -16.48 2.75 -10.71
C GLY A 113 -16.34 2.80 -9.19
N LEU A 114 -15.19 2.40 -8.65
CA LEU A 114 -14.86 2.57 -7.25
C LEU A 114 -14.35 4.01 -7.06
N GLU A 115 -15.12 4.87 -6.38
CA GLU A 115 -14.67 6.23 -6.05
C GLU A 115 -13.29 6.16 -5.39
N THR A 116 -12.31 6.95 -5.87
CA THR A 116 -10.95 7.08 -5.33
C THR A 116 -10.97 7.68 -3.93
N GLY A 117 -11.52 6.93 -3.00
CA GLY A 117 -11.64 7.27 -1.61
C GLY A 117 -10.48 6.68 -0.81
N PRO A 118 -10.43 7.00 0.48
CA PRO A 118 -9.37 6.53 1.37
C PRO A 118 -9.26 4.99 1.47
N ILE A 119 -10.30 4.25 1.08
CA ILE A 119 -10.38 2.77 1.05
C ILE A 119 -9.54 2.18 -0.10
N ILE A 120 -9.34 2.93 -1.19
CA ILE A 120 -8.58 2.47 -2.34
C ILE A 120 -7.09 2.76 -2.16
N ALA A 121 -6.73 3.93 -1.64
CA ALA A 121 -5.35 4.22 -1.21
C ALA A 121 -4.88 3.21 -0.15
N ALA A 122 -5.79 2.84 0.74
CA ALA A 122 -5.67 1.77 1.71
C ALA A 122 -5.35 0.40 1.08
N ALA A 123 -6.20 -0.09 0.18
CA ALA A 123 -5.98 -1.37 -0.51
C ALA A 123 -4.68 -1.38 -1.34
N LEU A 124 -4.32 -0.25 -1.94
CA LEU A 124 -3.06 -0.10 -2.67
C LEU A 124 -1.84 -0.15 -1.75
N LEU A 125 -1.88 0.52 -0.59
CA LEU A 125 -0.80 0.47 0.40
C LEU A 125 -0.61 -0.96 0.96
N ASP A 126 -1.71 -1.68 1.25
CA ASP A 126 -1.64 -3.09 1.67
C ASP A 126 -1.07 -4.00 0.56
N MET A 127 -1.43 -3.75 -0.70
CA MET A 127 -0.91 -4.49 -1.86
C MET A 127 0.58 -4.23 -2.08
N TYR A 128 1.03 -2.98 -2.06
CA TYR A 128 2.46 -2.64 -2.20
C TYR A 128 3.30 -3.12 -1.01
N ALA A 129 2.75 -3.06 0.22
CA ALA A 129 3.37 -3.63 1.42
C ALA A 129 3.64 -5.14 1.26
N LYS A 130 2.72 -5.88 0.61
CA LYS A 130 2.83 -7.32 0.37
C LYS A 130 3.77 -7.67 -0.79
N GLN A 131 3.98 -6.77 -1.75
CA GLN A 131 4.87 -6.99 -2.91
C GLN A 131 6.32 -6.53 -2.70
N GLY A 132 6.63 -5.94 -1.54
CA GLY A 132 8.01 -5.68 -1.12
C GLY A 132 8.64 -4.39 -1.66
N SER A 133 7.86 -3.52 -2.32
CA SER A 133 8.35 -2.23 -2.83
C SER A 133 8.04 -1.09 -1.84
N ILE A 134 8.83 -1.01 -0.77
CA ILE A 134 8.69 0.01 0.28
C ILE A 134 8.79 1.45 -0.25
N CYS A 135 9.64 1.68 -1.26
CA CYS A 135 9.88 2.99 -1.87
C CYS A 135 8.61 3.53 -2.55
N GLU A 136 7.91 2.66 -3.29
CA GLU A 136 6.66 3.04 -3.95
C GLU A 136 5.56 3.32 -2.92
N SER A 137 5.43 2.48 -1.88
CA SER A 137 4.49 2.75 -0.77
C SER A 137 4.72 4.12 -0.13
N LYS A 138 5.99 4.52 0.08
CA LYS A 138 6.32 5.85 0.64
C LYS A 138 5.95 6.97 -0.30
N ARG A 139 6.21 6.81 -1.60
CA ARG A 139 5.85 7.79 -2.63
C ARG A 139 4.34 8.03 -2.66
N VAL A 140 3.54 6.96 -2.74
CA VAL A 140 2.07 6.99 -2.67
C VAL A 140 1.59 7.71 -1.43
N PHE A 141 2.16 7.35 -0.28
CA PHE A 141 1.80 7.96 0.99
C PHE A 141 2.10 9.47 1.01
N SER A 142 3.25 9.88 0.47
CA SER A 142 3.67 11.29 0.41
C SER A 142 2.79 12.13 -0.51
N GLU A 143 2.39 11.59 -1.67
CA GLU A 143 1.56 12.28 -2.66
C GLU A 143 0.09 12.41 -2.23
N THR A 144 -0.34 11.64 -1.21
CA THR A 144 -1.72 11.68 -0.69
C THR A 144 -1.92 12.93 0.20
N PRO A 145 -2.75 13.92 -0.20
CA PRO A 145 -2.91 15.17 0.54
C PRO A 145 -3.63 14.99 1.88
N HIS A 146 -4.61 14.08 1.93
CA HIS A 146 -5.37 13.74 3.13
C HIS A 146 -5.21 12.25 3.42
N LYS A 147 -4.28 11.93 4.33
CA LYS A 147 -4.00 10.56 4.75
C LYS A 147 -5.05 10.11 5.75
N SER A 148 -5.78 9.06 5.41
CA SER A 148 -6.70 8.43 6.37
C SER A 148 -5.93 7.64 7.42
N GLN A 149 -6.61 7.33 8.53
CA GLN A 149 -6.12 6.40 9.53
C GLN A 149 -5.63 5.08 8.91
N PHE A 150 -6.37 4.52 7.95
CA PHE A 150 -5.94 3.30 7.26
C PHE A 150 -4.61 3.51 6.54
N ALA A 151 -4.44 4.60 5.80
CA ALA A 151 -3.21 4.85 5.05
C ALA A 151 -1.98 4.88 5.98
N TRP A 152 -2.13 5.49 7.16
CA TRP A 152 -1.13 5.44 8.23
C TRP A 152 -0.88 4.01 8.72
N THR A 153 -1.93 3.27 9.06
CA THR A 153 -1.83 1.86 9.50
C THR A 153 -1.09 1.01 8.46
N ALA A 154 -1.38 1.21 7.18
CA ALA A 154 -0.82 0.42 6.09
C ALA A 154 0.66 0.73 5.85
N ILE A 155 1.06 2.01 5.81
CA ILE A 155 2.47 2.37 5.63
C ILE A 155 3.31 1.90 6.83
N ILE A 156 2.81 2.07 8.05
CA ILE A 156 3.46 1.57 9.27
C ILE A 156 3.61 0.05 9.24
N SER A 157 2.58 -0.68 8.82
CA SER A 157 2.62 -2.14 8.69
C SER A 157 3.60 -2.61 7.62
N ALA A 158 3.71 -1.88 6.51
CA ALA A 158 4.68 -2.16 5.46
C ALA A 158 6.13 -2.05 5.99
N TYR A 159 6.47 -0.91 6.61
CA TYR A 159 7.79 -0.69 7.19
C TYR A 159 8.10 -1.69 8.30
N ALA A 160 7.11 -2.01 9.13
CA ALA A 160 7.24 -3.06 10.13
C ALA A 160 7.55 -4.40 9.46
N GLY A 161 6.81 -4.84 8.45
CA GLY A 161 7.07 -6.08 7.72
C GLY A 161 8.50 -6.19 7.18
N HIS A 162 9.04 -5.09 6.67
CA HIS A 162 10.41 -4.98 6.14
C HIS A 162 11.52 -4.86 7.20
N GLY A 163 11.18 -4.66 8.47
CA GLY A 163 12.15 -4.56 9.56
C GLY A 163 12.85 -3.20 9.68
N ASP A 164 12.36 -2.17 9.00
CA ASP A 164 12.84 -0.81 9.14
C ASP A 164 12.08 -0.11 10.28
N ASN A 165 12.62 -0.27 11.49
CA ASN A 165 11.93 0.14 12.72
C ASN A 165 12.06 1.64 12.99
N ASP A 166 13.13 2.27 12.52
CA ASP A 166 13.33 3.71 12.69
C ASP A 166 12.23 4.46 11.92
N SER A 167 11.95 4.03 10.68
CA SER A 167 10.84 4.55 9.89
C SER A 167 9.46 4.25 10.51
N VAL A 168 9.26 3.07 11.12
CA VAL A 168 8.01 2.74 11.83
C VAL A 168 7.71 3.75 12.94
N ILE A 169 8.73 4.07 13.76
CA ILE A 169 8.58 5.00 14.89
C ILE A 169 8.40 6.44 14.39
N GLU A 170 9.11 6.83 13.34
CA GLU A 170 8.97 8.15 12.71
C GLU A 170 7.55 8.35 12.16
N LEU A 171 7.04 7.38 11.39
CA LEU A 171 5.69 7.40 10.83
C LEU A 171 4.61 7.42 11.92
N PHE A 172 4.79 6.69 13.02
CA PHE A 172 3.86 6.75 14.15
C PHE A 172 3.80 8.14 14.79
N LYS A 173 4.95 8.79 15.00
CA LYS A 173 5.00 10.15 15.56
C LYS A 173 4.38 11.18 14.60
N GLU A 174 4.57 11.00 13.30
CA GLU A 174 3.98 11.85 12.28
C GLU A 174 2.45 11.68 12.25
N MET A 175 1.96 10.45 12.36
CA MET A 175 0.52 10.14 12.52
C MET A 175 -0.10 10.88 13.70
N GLU A 176 0.55 10.83 14.87
CA GLU A 176 0.11 11.53 16.08
C GLU A 176 0.13 13.06 15.89
N LYS A 177 1.16 13.61 15.23
CA LYS A 177 1.30 15.04 14.94
C LYS A 177 0.19 15.56 14.01
N GLU A 178 -0.21 14.75 13.04
CA GLU A 178 -1.35 15.05 12.14
C GLU A 178 -2.71 14.85 12.82
N GLY A 179 -2.73 14.48 14.12
CA GLY A 179 -3.95 14.31 14.89
C GLY A 179 -4.77 13.06 14.52
N VAL A 180 -4.17 12.12 13.79
CA VAL A 180 -4.83 10.88 13.38
C VAL A 180 -4.64 9.84 14.47
N LYS A 181 -5.74 9.28 14.98
CA LYS A 181 -5.68 8.29 16.06
C LYS A 181 -5.22 6.92 15.55
N PRO A 182 -4.17 6.31 16.12
CA PRO A 182 -3.81 4.92 15.87
C PRO A 182 -4.94 3.95 16.21
N ASP A 183 -4.95 2.80 15.53
CA ASP A 183 -5.84 1.69 15.86
C ASP A 183 -5.10 0.45 16.36
N SER A 184 -5.88 -0.57 16.70
CA SER A 184 -5.40 -1.88 17.14
C SER A 184 -4.39 -2.49 16.17
N VAL A 185 -4.59 -2.35 14.85
CA VAL A 185 -3.65 -2.89 13.86
C VAL A 185 -2.35 -2.10 13.85
N THR A 186 -2.41 -0.78 13.99
CA THR A 186 -1.24 0.11 14.09
C THR A 186 -0.35 -0.30 15.26
N PHE A 187 -0.94 -0.46 16.45
CA PHE A 187 -0.22 -0.89 17.65
C PHE A 187 0.38 -2.28 17.48
N LEU A 188 -0.36 -3.23 16.91
CA LEU A 188 0.15 -4.57 16.65
C LEU A 188 1.40 -4.54 15.75
N SER A 189 1.37 -3.77 14.67
CA SER A 189 2.49 -3.64 13.73
C SER A 189 3.74 -3.07 14.39
N ILE A 190 3.59 -2.03 15.22
CA ILE A 190 4.71 -1.42 15.94
C ILE A 190 5.26 -2.38 17.02
N LEU A 191 4.39 -3.07 17.76
CA LEU A 191 4.81 -4.06 18.77
C LEU A 191 5.56 -5.24 18.13
N ALA A 192 5.12 -5.72 16.96
CA ALA A 192 5.80 -6.77 16.21
C ALA A 192 7.18 -6.31 15.71
N ALA A 193 7.32 -5.04 15.33
CA ALA A 193 8.60 -4.40 15.03
C ALA A 193 9.51 -4.37 16.27
N CYS A 194 9.01 -3.86 17.40
CA CYS A 194 9.73 -3.83 18.67
C CYS A 194 10.18 -5.22 19.14
N SER A 195 9.38 -6.26 18.93
CA SER A 195 9.73 -7.65 19.29
C SER A 195 10.95 -8.15 18.54
N ARG A 196 10.99 -7.93 17.23
CA ARG A 196 12.08 -8.39 16.35
C ARG A 196 13.40 -7.67 16.63
N ASN A 197 13.33 -6.42 17.07
CA ASN A 197 14.50 -5.58 17.30
C ASN A 197 14.91 -5.45 18.78
N GLY A 198 14.21 -6.16 19.68
CA GLY A 198 14.56 -6.15 21.11
C GLY A 198 14.31 -4.81 21.81
N MET A 199 13.43 -3.96 21.27
CA MET A 199 13.12 -2.65 21.83
C MET A 199 12.08 -2.74 22.97
N VAL A 200 12.46 -3.44 24.05
CA VAL A 200 11.53 -3.86 25.12
C VAL A 200 10.85 -2.69 25.83
N GLU A 201 11.60 -1.66 26.21
CA GLU A 201 10.99 -0.55 26.97
C GLU A 201 10.04 0.27 26.10
N MET A 202 10.39 0.49 24.83
CA MET A 202 9.49 1.16 23.86
C MET A 202 8.21 0.35 23.66
N GLY A 203 8.32 -0.96 23.41
CA GLY A 203 7.15 -1.83 23.24
C GLY A 203 6.23 -1.82 24.46
N ARG A 204 6.80 -1.81 25.68
CA ARG A 204 6.02 -1.66 26.91
C ARG A 204 5.31 -0.32 26.99
N HIS A 205 5.99 0.78 26.68
CA HIS A 205 5.37 2.10 26.68
C HIS A 205 4.18 2.16 25.71
N LEU A 206 4.36 1.66 24.48
CA LEU A 206 3.31 1.64 23.46
C LEU A 206 2.12 0.74 23.85
N PHE A 207 2.37 -0.42 24.45
CA PHE A 207 1.30 -1.29 24.93
C PHE A 207 0.49 -0.62 26.06
N HIS A 208 1.14 0.14 26.95
CA HIS A 208 0.43 0.86 28.00
C HIS A 208 -0.34 2.07 27.45
N SER A 209 0.23 2.83 26.51
CA SER A 209 -0.46 3.98 25.90
C SER A 209 -1.67 3.53 25.09
N MET A 210 -1.59 2.39 24.39
CA MET A 210 -2.72 1.76 23.70
C MET A 210 -3.97 1.63 24.59
N VAL A 211 -3.78 1.16 25.83
CA VAL A 211 -4.88 0.97 26.80
C VAL A 211 -5.27 2.27 27.48
N LYS A 212 -4.30 3.03 27.99
CA LYS A 212 -4.57 4.18 28.86
C LYS A 212 -4.94 5.46 28.12
N GLU A 213 -4.29 5.71 26.99
CA GLU A 213 -4.43 6.97 26.24
C GLU A 213 -5.39 6.76 25.07
N TYR A 214 -5.24 5.67 24.34
CA TYR A 214 -6.03 5.37 23.15
C TYR A 214 -7.29 4.55 23.43
N HIS A 215 -7.43 3.98 24.63
CA HIS A 215 -8.59 3.20 25.05
C HIS A 215 -8.88 2.01 24.13
N ILE A 216 -7.83 1.40 23.58
CA ILE A 216 -7.92 0.25 22.68
C ILE A 216 -7.68 -1.01 23.49
N GLU A 217 -8.64 -1.93 23.46
CA GLU A 217 -8.50 -3.23 24.11
C GLU A 217 -7.43 -4.09 23.41
N PRO A 218 -6.44 -4.63 24.14
CA PRO A 218 -5.42 -5.48 23.54
C PRO A 218 -6.01 -6.81 23.06
N SER A 219 -5.83 -7.10 21.77
CA SER A 219 -6.18 -8.41 21.22
C SER A 219 -5.17 -9.49 21.66
N PRO A 220 -5.48 -10.79 21.48
CA PRO A 220 -4.52 -11.87 21.75
C PRO A 220 -3.16 -11.63 21.07
N GLN A 221 -3.16 -11.16 19.82
CA GLN A 221 -1.94 -10.90 19.05
C GLN A 221 -1.05 -9.81 19.68
N HIS A 222 -1.62 -8.85 20.41
CA HIS A 222 -0.85 -7.84 21.14
C HIS A 222 -0.12 -8.49 22.33
N TYR A 223 -0.80 -9.34 23.09
CA TYR A 223 -0.18 -10.11 24.18
C TYR A 223 0.89 -11.05 23.65
N SER A 224 0.64 -11.74 22.53
CA SER A 224 1.62 -12.57 21.82
C SER A 224 2.91 -11.78 21.51
N SER A 225 2.76 -10.58 20.93
CA SER A 225 3.91 -9.73 20.57
C SER A 225 4.70 -9.27 21.79
N MET A 226 4.01 -8.92 22.89
CA MET A 226 4.66 -8.54 24.16
C MET A 226 5.41 -9.71 24.80
N VAL A 227 4.80 -10.88 24.80
CA VAL A 227 5.36 -12.11 25.36
C VAL A 227 6.57 -12.58 24.53
N ASP A 228 6.50 -12.52 23.19
CA ASP A 228 7.63 -12.80 22.31
C ASP A 228 8.80 -11.83 22.56
N MET A 229 8.51 -10.54 22.69
CA MET A 229 9.49 -9.49 22.94
C MET A 229 10.22 -9.69 24.28
N LEU A 230 9.47 -9.96 25.36
CA LEU A 230 10.03 -10.21 26.69
C LEU A 230 10.85 -11.50 26.72
N GLY A 231 10.37 -12.56 26.06
CA GLY A 231 11.04 -13.85 25.95
C GLY A 231 12.38 -13.75 25.22
N ARG A 232 12.42 -13.07 24.06
CA ARG A 232 13.66 -12.81 23.30
C ARG A 232 14.66 -11.99 24.09
N ALA A 233 14.20 -11.07 24.93
CA ALA A 233 15.06 -10.26 25.79
C ALA A 233 15.51 -10.96 27.09
N GLY A 234 15.12 -12.23 27.30
CA GLY A 234 15.46 -12.99 28.51
C GLY A 234 14.72 -12.54 29.78
N LYS A 235 13.71 -11.67 29.68
CA LYS A 235 12.89 -11.20 30.81
C LYS A 235 11.77 -12.20 31.11
N LEU A 236 12.12 -13.46 31.37
CA LEU A 236 11.18 -14.58 31.45
C LEU A 236 10.14 -14.42 32.56
N GLU A 237 10.54 -13.94 33.74
CA GLU A 237 9.62 -13.69 34.86
C GLU A 237 8.47 -12.75 34.49
N LYS A 238 8.77 -11.68 33.74
CA LYS A 238 7.77 -10.71 33.27
C LYS A 238 6.88 -11.30 32.17
N ALA A 239 7.42 -12.15 31.31
CA ALA A 239 6.64 -12.85 30.30
C ALA A 239 5.65 -13.83 30.96
N GLU A 240 6.10 -14.57 31.97
CA GLU A 240 5.27 -15.51 32.75
C GLU A 240 4.18 -14.79 33.54
N GLU A 241 4.51 -13.65 34.17
CA GLU A 241 3.53 -12.80 34.84
C GLU A 241 2.41 -12.36 33.89
N LEU A 242 2.77 -11.85 32.70
CA LEU A 242 1.81 -11.39 31.69
C LEU A 242 0.90 -12.52 31.19
N ILE A 243 1.44 -13.74 31.01
CA ILE A 243 0.64 -14.93 30.66
C ILE A 243 -0.31 -15.30 31.81
N ARG A 244 0.17 -15.25 33.06
CA ARG A 244 -0.61 -15.61 34.25
C ARG A 244 -1.78 -14.66 34.48
N GLU A 245 -1.56 -13.36 34.31
CA GLU A 245 -2.61 -12.34 34.47
C GLU A 245 -3.69 -12.41 33.39
N ASN A 246 -3.35 -12.93 32.21
CA ASN A 246 -4.23 -12.96 31.04
C ASN A 246 -4.57 -14.40 30.59
N ARG A 247 -4.61 -15.37 31.51
CA ARG A 247 -4.76 -16.81 31.21
C ARG A 247 -5.93 -17.17 30.29
N ASN A 248 -7.05 -16.47 30.43
CA ASN A 248 -8.23 -16.63 29.59
C ASN A 248 -7.92 -16.46 28.09
N ILE A 249 -6.97 -15.60 27.73
CA ILE A 249 -6.57 -15.34 26.34
C ILE A 249 -5.76 -16.51 25.75
N TRP A 250 -4.98 -17.20 26.59
CA TRP A 250 -4.03 -18.23 26.15
C TRP A 250 -4.65 -19.64 26.11
N PHE A 251 -5.57 -19.96 27.03
CA PHE A 251 -6.08 -21.32 27.19
C PHE A 251 -7.48 -21.58 26.63
N HIS A 252 -8.17 -20.54 26.12
CA HIS A 252 -9.46 -20.69 25.40
C HIS A 252 -9.32 -20.72 23.85
N GLY A 253 -8.12 -21.00 23.31
CA GLY A 253 -7.96 -21.40 21.90
C GLY A 253 -7.49 -20.31 20.93
N PHE A 254 -6.91 -19.19 21.41
CA PHE A 254 -6.43 -18.12 20.52
C PHE A 254 -4.91 -18.11 20.28
N ILE A 255 -4.08 -18.57 21.24
CA ILE A 255 -2.61 -18.59 21.11
C ILE A 255 -2.00 -19.78 21.86
N GLU A 256 -1.24 -20.62 21.17
CA GLU A 256 -0.48 -21.71 21.81
C GLU A 256 0.89 -21.19 22.30
N PRO A 257 1.19 -21.25 23.61
CA PRO A 257 2.47 -20.83 24.15
C PRO A 257 3.67 -21.57 23.52
N LEU A 258 3.49 -22.79 23.04
CA LEU A 258 4.56 -23.57 22.39
C LEU A 258 4.96 -23.07 20.99
N SER A 259 4.22 -22.12 20.41
CA SER A 259 4.53 -21.54 19.11
C SER A 259 5.74 -20.60 19.11
N PHE A 260 6.17 -20.10 20.28
CA PHE A 260 7.28 -19.14 20.35
C PHE A 260 8.65 -19.82 20.46
N SER A 261 9.62 -19.28 19.73
CA SER A 261 10.97 -19.84 19.62
C SER A 261 11.72 -19.97 20.95
N TRP A 262 11.48 -19.08 21.92
CA TRP A 262 12.13 -19.07 23.24
C TRP A 262 11.49 -20.03 24.25
N THR A 263 10.31 -20.60 23.97
CA THR A 263 9.61 -21.51 24.91
C THR A 263 10.35 -22.82 25.14
N LYS A 264 11.07 -23.31 24.12
CA LYS A 264 11.97 -24.47 24.23
C LYS A 264 13.15 -24.21 25.16
N SER A 265 13.59 -22.95 25.27
CA SER A 265 14.65 -22.56 26.20
C SER A 265 14.15 -22.58 27.65
N ILE A 266 12.93 -22.08 27.91
CA ILE A 266 12.28 -22.15 29.22
C ILE A 266 12.08 -23.59 29.70
N LEU A 267 11.61 -24.48 28.82
CA LEU A 267 11.43 -25.90 29.15
C LEU A 267 12.74 -26.58 29.59
N ARG A 268 13.90 -26.01 29.22
CA ARG A 268 15.23 -26.51 29.58
C ARG A 268 15.83 -25.82 30.80
N SER A 269 15.55 -24.54 31.07
CA SER A 269 16.26 -23.73 32.07
C SER A 269 15.46 -23.27 33.30
N SER A 270 14.13 -23.38 33.29
CA SER A 270 13.26 -22.72 34.30
C SER A 270 12.70 -23.68 35.36
N SER A 271 12.12 -23.12 36.44
CA SER A 271 11.53 -23.85 37.56
C SER A 271 10.37 -24.77 37.12
N GLN A 272 9.97 -25.74 37.97
CA GLN A 272 8.81 -26.59 37.66
C GLN A 272 7.52 -25.79 37.41
N ASP A 273 7.36 -24.63 38.08
CA ASP A 273 6.20 -23.76 37.93
C ASP A 273 6.12 -23.13 36.54
N SER A 274 7.25 -22.65 36.00
CA SER A 274 7.32 -22.12 34.63
C SER A 274 6.96 -23.19 33.58
N LYS A 275 7.37 -24.44 33.80
CA LYS A 275 7.01 -25.58 32.93
C LYS A 275 5.52 -25.92 33.03
N ARG A 276 4.95 -25.85 34.24
CA ARG A 276 3.53 -26.12 34.50
C ARG A 276 2.62 -25.07 33.84
N ILE A 277 2.98 -23.78 33.95
CA ILE A 277 2.26 -22.69 33.29
C ILE A 277 2.22 -22.86 31.77
N LEU A 278 3.33 -23.27 31.15
CA LEU A 278 3.41 -23.44 29.69
C LEU A 278 2.76 -24.73 29.17
N LEU A 279 2.76 -25.81 29.95
CA LEU A 279 2.38 -27.16 29.47
C LEU A 279 0.98 -27.61 29.85
N THR A 280 0.47 -27.24 31.03
CA THR A 280 -0.73 -27.91 31.55
C THR A 280 -1.96 -27.04 31.64
N GLY A 281 -1.88 -25.70 31.60
CA GLY A 281 -3.07 -24.83 31.60
C GLY A 281 -4.09 -25.09 32.73
N VAL A 282 -3.74 -25.86 33.76
CA VAL A 282 -4.65 -26.40 34.78
C VAL A 282 -3.97 -26.33 36.14
N ASP A 283 -4.63 -25.63 37.06
CA ASP A 283 -4.78 -26.04 38.45
C ASP A 283 -6.25 -26.41 38.67
#